data_AF-A0A8J6SK47-F1
#
_entry.id   AF-A0A8J6SK47-F1
#
_cell.length_a   1.000
_cell.length_b   1.000
_cell.length_c   1.000
_cell.angle_alpha   90.00
_cell.angle_beta   90.00
_cell.angle_gamma   90.00
#
_symmetry.space_group_name_H-M   'P 1'
#
loop_
_entity.id
_entity.type
_entity.pdbx_description
1 polymer ?
#
loop_
_entity_poly.entity_id
_entity_poly.type
_entity_poly.pdbx_seq_one_letter_code
_entity_poly.pdbx_strand_id
1 'polypeptide(L)'
;MLILTEAEFRESAESSLRLVFLNDDPFNQRFAPNVPARRIIYEYFYHIEPPLIDAVVAAASSVGDTACYLSNLWRNKKQTERPNHWYIPFSEISAYIAADDKVFNNALTSENVLYSPQGKWGVMMSHEHHGLLAGTHEFMEEIGQMIPDLDRQVYGFLDYWKFWYSQGTSADVTWLRGLLTQIYGRETAKTMLREAGLKSIWRKYSSELPLT
;
A
#
# COMPACT_ATOMS: atom_id res chain seq x y z
N MET A 1 20.98 -9.22 2.87
CA MET A 1 19.81 -9.10 1.97
C MET A 1 19.82 -10.30 1.05
N LEU A 2 18.65 -10.88 0.79
CA LEU A 2 18.50 -12.07 -0.02
C LEU A 2 17.53 -11.81 -1.17
N ILE A 3 17.90 -12.25 -2.36
CA ILE A 3 17.00 -12.31 -3.52
C ILE A 3 16.28 -13.66 -3.45
N LEU A 4 14.95 -13.65 -3.54
CA LEU A 4 14.16 -14.88 -3.53
C LEU A 4 13.72 -15.25 -4.94
N THR A 5 13.81 -16.53 -5.26
CA THR A 5 13.12 -17.12 -6.40
C THR A 5 11.61 -17.14 -6.15
N GLU A 6 10.84 -17.36 -7.22
CA GLU A 6 9.38 -17.53 -7.11
C GLU A 6 9.00 -18.72 -6.21
N ALA A 7 9.80 -19.80 -6.20
CA ALA A 7 9.56 -20.95 -5.34
C ALA A 7 9.78 -20.60 -3.86
N GLU A 8 10.89 -19.93 -3.54
CA GLU A 8 11.19 -19.47 -2.17
C GLU A 8 10.18 -18.43 -1.69
N PHE A 9 9.72 -17.51 -2.56
CA PHE A 9 8.64 -16.58 -2.25
C PHE A 9 7.37 -17.32 -1.83
N ARG A 10 6.91 -18.30 -2.63
CA ARG A 10 5.70 -19.09 -2.32
C ARG A 10 5.81 -19.86 -1.02
N GLU A 11 7.00 -20.38 -0.72
CA GLU A 11 7.26 -21.17 0.48
C GLU A 11 7.34 -20.31 1.74
N SER A 12 8.01 -19.15 1.67
CA SER A 12 8.42 -18.40 2.86
C SER A 12 7.74 -17.04 3.07
N ALA A 13 7.25 -16.40 2.01
CA ALA A 13 6.85 -14.99 2.06
C ALA A 13 5.40 -14.74 1.62
N GLU A 14 4.86 -15.52 0.68
CA GLU A 14 3.53 -15.30 0.13
C GLU A 14 2.44 -15.37 1.20
N SER A 15 2.51 -16.35 2.10
CA SER A 15 1.53 -16.49 3.18
C SER A 15 1.46 -15.23 4.05
N SER A 16 2.62 -14.67 4.41
CA SER A 16 2.71 -13.43 5.19
C SER A 16 2.17 -12.22 4.43
N LEU A 17 2.43 -12.11 3.13
CA LEU A 17 1.80 -11.08 2.30
C LEU A 17 0.27 -11.20 2.32
N ARG A 18 -0.26 -12.41 2.21
CA ARG A 18 -1.71 -12.68 2.16
C ARG A 18 -2.43 -12.50 3.49
N LEU A 19 -1.70 -12.47 4.60
CA LEU A 19 -2.25 -12.04 5.90
C LEU A 19 -2.56 -10.54 5.94
N VAL A 20 -1.95 -9.74 5.05
CA VAL A 20 -2.16 -8.29 4.98
C VAL A 20 -2.97 -7.91 3.75
N PHE A 21 -2.57 -8.39 2.58
CA PHE A 21 -3.18 -8.05 1.29
C PHE A 21 -3.68 -9.29 0.53
N LEU A 22 -4.96 -9.32 0.19
CA LEU A 22 -5.60 -10.50 -0.44
C LEU A 22 -5.08 -10.79 -1.86
N ASN A 23 -4.64 -9.76 -2.57
CA ASN A 23 -4.14 -9.86 -3.93
C ASN A 23 -3.08 -8.77 -4.17
N ASP A 24 -2.56 -8.72 -5.39
CA ASP A 24 -1.53 -7.75 -5.82
C ASP A 24 -2.12 -6.50 -6.48
N ASP A 25 -3.44 -6.33 -6.46
CA ASP A 25 -4.14 -5.22 -7.08
C ASP A 25 -4.25 -4.04 -6.08
N PRO A 26 -3.52 -2.94 -6.29
CA PRO A 26 -3.66 -1.75 -5.48
C PRO A 26 -4.92 -0.94 -5.86
N PHE A 27 -5.90 -1.51 -6.58
CA PHE A 27 -7.17 -0.89 -6.96
C PHE A 27 -8.41 -1.56 -6.37
N ASN A 28 -8.47 -2.90 -6.26
CA ASN A 28 -9.69 -3.61 -5.82
C ASN A 28 -9.43 -4.68 -4.74
N GLN A 29 -10.31 -4.70 -3.72
CA GLN A 29 -10.39 -5.71 -2.66
C GLN A 29 -9.05 -6.10 -2.02
N ARG A 30 -8.52 -5.20 -1.20
CA ARG A 30 -7.07 -5.15 -1.01
C ARG A 30 -6.61 -5.75 0.31
N PHE A 31 -7.35 -5.54 1.39
CA PHE A 31 -6.92 -5.95 2.72
C PHE A 31 -7.50 -7.29 3.13
N ALA A 32 -6.70 -8.12 3.80
CA ALA A 32 -7.24 -9.31 4.46
C ALA A 32 -8.27 -8.87 5.53
N PRO A 33 -9.37 -9.64 5.72
CA PRO A 33 -10.47 -9.25 6.60
C PRO A 33 -10.03 -8.91 8.02
N ASN A 34 -8.98 -9.59 8.50
CA ASN A 34 -8.49 -9.51 9.87
C ASN A 34 -7.45 -8.40 10.09
N VAL A 35 -7.09 -7.62 9.05
CA VAL A 35 -6.19 -6.46 9.22
C VAL A 35 -6.94 -5.37 9.98
N PRO A 36 -6.52 -5.02 11.21
CA PRO A 36 -7.32 -4.19 12.10
C PRO A 36 -7.22 -2.69 11.80
N ALA A 37 -6.11 -2.23 11.22
CA ALA A 37 -5.90 -0.83 10.94
C ALA A 37 -5.32 -0.63 9.52
N ARG A 38 -5.88 0.36 8.81
CA ARG A 38 -5.66 0.62 7.39
C ARG A 38 -5.62 2.13 7.17
N ARG A 39 -4.76 2.62 6.29
CA ARG A 39 -4.63 4.03 5.90
C ARG A 39 -4.24 4.16 4.44
N ILE A 40 -4.59 5.31 3.86
CA ILE A 40 -4.00 5.78 2.61
C ILE A 40 -2.83 6.68 3.00
N ILE A 41 -1.65 6.37 2.48
CA ILE A 41 -0.52 7.30 2.45
C ILE A 41 -0.50 7.98 1.08
N TYR A 42 -0.16 9.26 1.05
CA TYR A 42 -0.26 10.08 -0.15
C TYR A 42 1.02 10.89 -0.39
N GLU A 43 1.21 11.26 -1.66
CA GLU A 43 2.42 11.92 -2.18
C GLU A 43 3.63 10.96 -2.33
N TYR A 44 3.34 9.67 -2.50
CA TYR A 44 4.33 8.65 -2.77
C TYR A 44 4.00 7.94 -4.09
N PHE A 45 5.02 7.67 -4.90
CA PHE A 45 4.87 6.91 -6.14
C PHE A 45 5.19 5.42 -5.89
N TYR A 46 6.42 5.00 -6.21
CA TYR A 46 6.86 3.61 -6.19
C TYR A 46 7.89 3.34 -5.08
N HIS A 47 8.25 4.36 -4.31
CA HIS A 47 9.29 4.26 -3.29
C HIS A 47 8.85 5.10 -2.09
N ILE A 48 8.94 4.53 -0.89
CA ILE A 48 8.73 5.31 0.34
C ILE A 48 10.07 5.84 0.82
N GLU A 49 10.16 7.16 0.99
CA GLU A 49 11.37 7.85 1.42
C GLU A 49 11.25 8.28 2.89
N PRO A 50 12.36 8.66 3.54
CA PRO A 50 12.30 9.33 4.83
C PRO A 50 11.38 10.57 4.77
N PRO A 51 10.55 10.81 5.79
CA PRO A 51 10.55 10.14 7.10
C PRO A 51 9.74 8.83 7.18
N LEU A 52 8.97 8.46 6.14
CA LEU A 52 8.02 7.35 6.23
C LEU A 52 8.72 5.98 6.35
N ILE A 53 9.78 5.73 5.58
CA ILE A 53 10.51 4.45 5.70
C ILE A 53 11.13 4.27 7.09
N ASP A 54 11.64 5.35 7.69
CA ASP A 54 12.20 5.31 9.05
C ASP A 54 11.12 4.96 10.08
N ALA A 55 9.93 5.57 9.93
CA ALA A 55 8.78 5.24 10.76
C ALA A 55 8.35 3.77 10.57
N VAL A 56 8.31 3.28 9.33
CA VAL A 56 7.98 1.86 9.03
C VAL A 56 8.98 0.91 9.70
N VAL A 57 10.28 1.18 9.62
CA VAL A 57 11.31 0.34 10.25
C VAL A 57 11.19 0.37 11.77
N ALA A 58 11.00 1.55 12.37
CA ALA A 58 10.83 1.68 13.81
C ALA A 58 9.58 0.94 14.31
N ALA A 59 8.44 1.17 13.66
CA ALA A 59 7.18 0.49 13.97
C ALA A 59 7.25 -1.02 13.78
N ALA A 60 7.84 -1.49 12.68
CA ALA A 60 8.04 -2.92 12.44
C ALA A 60 8.95 -3.56 13.51
N SER A 61 10.01 -2.86 13.92
CA SER A 61 10.90 -3.31 15.00
C SER A 61 10.16 -3.40 16.34
N SER A 62 9.26 -2.46 16.64
CA SER A 62 8.45 -2.48 17.87
C SER A 62 7.52 -3.69 17.97
N VAL A 63 7.07 -4.23 16.83
CA VAL A 63 6.26 -5.46 16.77
C VAL A 63 7.10 -6.72 16.55
N GLY A 64 8.43 -6.61 16.71
CA GLY A 64 9.37 -7.73 16.73
C GLY A 64 9.89 -8.18 15.37
N ASP A 65 9.66 -7.44 14.29
CA ASP A 65 10.32 -7.70 13.01
C ASP A 65 11.77 -7.19 13.04
N THR A 66 12.66 -7.86 12.31
CA THR A 66 14.05 -7.43 12.11
C THR A 66 14.41 -7.27 10.63
N ALA A 67 13.42 -7.46 9.77
CA ALA A 67 13.53 -7.43 8.33
C ALA A 67 12.14 -7.20 7.72
N CYS A 68 12.11 -6.91 6.42
CA CYS A 68 10.90 -6.92 5.62
C CYS A 68 11.12 -7.69 4.32
N TYR A 69 10.01 -8.09 3.70
CA TYR A 69 10.02 -8.48 2.31
C TYR A 69 9.68 -7.29 1.43
N LEU A 70 10.32 -7.20 0.26
CA LEU A 70 9.92 -6.36 -0.87
C LEU A 70 9.45 -7.27 -2.00
N SER A 71 8.36 -6.93 -2.67
CA SER A 71 7.90 -7.66 -3.84
C SER A 71 7.36 -6.74 -4.92
N ASN A 72 7.73 -7.00 -6.18
CA ASN A 72 7.10 -6.36 -7.33
C ASN A 72 5.69 -6.94 -7.52
N LEU A 73 4.70 -6.08 -7.79
CA LEU A 73 3.33 -6.51 -8.06
C LEU A 73 3.12 -6.83 -9.54
N TRP A 74 3.84 -6.15 -10.44
CA TRP A 74 3.82 -6.43 -11.89
C TRP A 74 4.83 -7.52 -12.25
N ARG A 75 4.51 -8.75 -11.83
CA ARG A 75 5.37 -9.91 -12.07
C ARG A 75 5.06 -10.50 -13.44
N ASN A 76 6.04 -10.49 -14.34
CA ASN A 76 5.97 -11.34 -15.52
C ASN A 76 6.38 -12.76 -15.12
N LYS A 77 5.41 -13.66 -14.91
CA LYS A 77 5.62 -15.06 -14.52
C LYS A 77 6.51 -15.86 -15.49
N LYS A 78 6.77 -15.34 -16.70
CA LYS A 78 7.65 -15.94 -17.70
C LYS A 78 9.07 -15.38 -17.69
N GLN A 79 9.31 -14.25 -17.01
CA GLN A 79 10.65 -13.69 -16.85
C GLN A 79 11.31 -14.34 -15.63
N THR A 80 12.19 -15.30 -15.91
CA THR A 80 13.02 -15.95 -14.89
C THR A 80 14.32 -15.19 -14.60
N GLU A 81 14.66 -14.20 -15.44
CA GLU A 81 15.97 -13.52 -15.39
C GLU A 81 16.03 -12.35 -14.42
N ARG A 82 14.87 -11.82 -13.99
CA ARG A 82 14.81 -10.65 -13.11
C ARG A 82 14.17 -11.02 -11.78
N PRO A 83 14.82 -10.68 -10.65
CA PRO A 83 14.24 -10.91 -9.35
C PRO A 83 12.98 -10.06 -9.15
N ASN A 84 11.97 -10.64 -8.50
CA ASN A 84 10.72 -9.97 -8.13
C ASN A 84 10.54 -9.86 -6.61
N HIS A 85 11.41 -10.50 -5.83
CA HIS A 85 11.26 -10.71 -4.40
C HIS A 85 12.59 -10.55 -3.69
N TRP A 86 12.58 -9.80 -2.58
CA TRP A 86 13.75 -9.58 -1.75
C TRP A 86 13.37 -9.72 -0.28
N TYR A 87 14.26 -10.30 0.51
CA TYR A 87 14.26 -10.21 1.97
C TYR A 87 15.34 -9.23 2.41
N ILE A 88 14.93 -8.17 3.09
CA ILE A 88 15.77 -7.02 3.44
C ILE A 88 15.84 -6.94 4.97
N PRO A 89 16.95 -7.40 5.59
CA PRO A 89 17.23 -7.11 6.99
C PRO A 89 17.22 -5.61 7.24
N PHE A 90 16.69 -5.16 8.37
CA PHE A 90 16.67 -3.72 8.69
C PHE A 90 18.08 -3.12 8.81
N SER A 91 19.08 -3.92 9.15
CA SER A 91 20.50 -3.52 9.10
C SER A 91 20.99 -3.16 7.69
N GLU A 92 20.26 -3.54 6.66
CA GLU A 92 20.57 -3.30 5.24
C GLU A 92 19.50 -2.44 4.54
N ILE A 93 18.58 -1.81 5.29
CA ILE A 93 17.50 -1.01 4.71
C ILE A 93 18.02 0.22 3.94
N SER A 94 19.24 0.66 4.21
CA SER A 94 19.89 1.76 3.48
C SER A 94 20.01 1.47 1.97
N ALA A 95 20.11 0.21 1.55
CA ALA A 95 20.09 -0.14 0.14
C ALA A 95 18.73 0.22 -0.51
N TYR A 96 17.62 -0.06 0.19
CA TYR A 96 16.28 0.32 -0.26
C TYR A 96 16.16 1.84 -0.35
N ILE A 97 16.55 2.56 0.72
CA ILE A 97 16.48 4.02 0.81
C ILE A 97 17.29 4.69 -0.31
N ALA A 98 18.46 4.13 -0.66
CA ALA A 98 19.30 4.62 -1.75
C ALA A 98 18.70 4.38 -3.14
N ALA A 99 17.56 3.69 -3.22
CA ALA A 99 16.89 3.29 -4.45
C ALA A 99 17.84 2.58 -5.44
N ASP A 100 18.69 1.66 -4.94
CA ASP A 100 19.72 1.00 -5.75
C ASP A 100 19.08 0.11 -6.83
N ASP A 101 19.05 0.61 -8.06
CA ASP A 101 18.48 -0.05 -9.23
C ASP A 101 19.23 -1.33 -9.63
N LYS A 102 20.50 -1.48 -9.23
CA LYS A 102 21.27 -2.71 -9.45
C LYS A 102 20.80 -3.83 -8.54
N VAL A 103 20.26 -3.48 -7.38
CA VAL A 103 19.73 -4.42 -6.39
C VAL A 103 18.27 -4.73 -6.67
N PHE A 104 17.44 -3.69 -6.81
CA PHE A 104 15.98 -3.81 -6.86
C PHE A 104 15.42 -3.77 -8.28
N ASN A 105 16.27 -3.60 -9.30
CA ASN A 105 15.86 -3.55 -10.71
C ASN A 105 14.71 -2.53 -10.88
N ASN A 106 13.55 -2.93 -11.39
CA ASN A 106 12.41 -2.04 -11.59
C ASN A 106 11.41 -2.03 -10.42
N ALA A 107 11.68 -2.75 -9.32
CA ALA A 107 10.71 -2.84 -8.22
C ALA A 107 10.44 -1.48 -7.57
N LEU A 108 11.40 -0.55 -7.58
CA LEU A 108 11.24 0.80 -7.02
C LEU A 108 10.75 1.83 -8.06
N THR A 109 10.48 1.40 -9.29
CA THR A 109 9.92 2.22 -10.36
C THR A 109 8.61 1.64 -10.93
N SER A 110 8.08 0.61 -10.27
CA SER A 110 6.77 0.01 -10.51
C SER A 110 6.05 -0.26 -9.19
N GLU A 111 4.80 -0.67 -9.26
CA GLU A 111 4.02 -1.03 -8.07
C GLU A 111 4.68 -2.18 -7.34
N ASN A 112 4.83 -2.01 -6.05
CA ASN A 112 5.52 -2.93 -5.17
C ASN A 112 4.88 -2.91 -3.79
N VAL A 113 5.30 -3.85 -2.97
CA VAL A 113 4.84 -3.95 -1.59
C VAL A 113 6.02 -4.27 -0.67
N LEU A 114 6.14 -3.49 0.39
CA LEU A 114 6.93 -3.83 1.57
C LEU A 114 6.02 -4.49 2.60
N TYR A 115 6.44 -5.59 3.22
CA TYR A 115 5.59 -6.28 4.19
C TYR A 115 6.38 -7.08 5.23
N SER A 116 5.70 -7.31 6.36
CA SER A 116 6.18 -8.06 7.51
C SER A 116 6.43 -9.54 7.17
N PRO A 117 7.55 -10.13 7.60
CA PRO A 117 7.75 -11.58 7.55
C PRO A 117 6.72 -12.35 8.41
N GLN A 118 6.16 -11.71 9.43
CA GLN A 118 5.12 -12.28 10.30
C GLN A 118 3.69 -11.93 9.85
N GLY A 119 3.52 -11.20 8.75
CA GLY A 119 2.21 -10.77 8.26
C GLY A 119 1.50 -9.74 9.15
N LYS A 120 2.26 -9.00 9.97
CA LYS A 120 1.70 -7.99 10.90
C LYS A 120 1.41 -6.64 10.25
N TRP A 121 2.07 -6.32 9.14
CA TRP A 121 1.95 -5.03 8.46
C TRP A 121 2.37 -5.13 6.99
N GLY A 122 1.97 -4.13 6.20
CA GLY A 122 2.43 -3.95 4.83
C GLY A 122 2.15 -2.55 4.29
N VAL A 123 2.97 -2.14 3.33
CA VAL A 123 2.89 -0.88 2.58
C VAL A 123 2.89 -1.22 1.09
N MET A 124 1.75 -1.06 0.43
CA MET A 124 1.59 -1.33 -0.99
C MET A 124 1.57 -0.02 -1.78
N MET A 125 2.44 0.11 -2.76
CA MET A 125 2.61 1.31 -3.58
C MET A 125 1.88 1.19 -4.92
N SER A 126 1.30 2.29 -5.39
CA SER A 126 0.53 2.37 -6.63
C SER A 126 1.11 3.42 -7.58
N HIS A 127 0.93 3.20 -8.90
CA HIS A 127 1.23 4.22 -9.91
C HIS A 127 0.34 5.47 -9.79
N GLU A 128 -0.72 5.41 -8.98
CA GLU A 128 -1.69 6.49 -8.77
C GLU A 128 -1.34 7.38 -7.57
N HIS A 129 -0.04 7.68 -7.38
CA HIS A 129 0.48 8.61 -6.36
C HIS A 129 0.01 8.36 -4.91
N HIS A 130 -0.30 7.11 -4.59
CA HIS A 130 -0.70 6.71 -3.25
C HIS A 130 -0.13 5.36 -2.88
N GLY A 131 -0.06 5.13 -1.58
CA GLY A 131 0.19 3.83 -1.01
C GLY A 131 -0.91 3.42 -0.03
N LEU A 132 -0.94 2.14 0.28
CA LEU A 132 -1.83 1.52 1.23
C LEU A 132 -1.01 1.02 2.39
N LEU A 133 -1.23 1.62 3.55
CA LEU A 133 -0.60 1.22 4.80
C LEU A 133 -1.59 0.38 5.59
N ALA A 134 -1.15 -0.79 6.03
CA ALA A 134 -1.94 -1.71 6.83
C ALA A 134 -1.10 -2.35 7.91
N GLY A 135 -1.69 -2.63 9.07
CA GLY A 135 -1.03 -3.43 10.09
C GLY A 135 -1.82 -3.59 11.38
N THR A 136 -1.16 -4.13 12.40
CA THR A 136 -1.68 -4.19 13.76
C THR A 136 -1.92 -2.78 14.32
N HIS A 137 -2.72 -2.67 15.38
CA HIS A 137 -2.92 -1.41 16.08
C HIS A 137 -1.59 -0.83 16.61
N GLU A 138 -0.78 -1.68 17.24
CA GLU A 138 0.56 -1.32 17.76
C GLU A 138 1.45 -0.72 16.67
N PHE A 139 1.55 -1.39 15.51
CA PHE A 139 2.31 -0.88 14.36
C PHE A 139 1.80 0.49 13.90
N MET A 140 0.47 0.63 13.75
CA MET A 140 -0.12 1.88 13.25
C MET A 140 -0.03 3.04 14.25
N GLU A 141 -0.11 2.76 15.54
CA GLU A 141 0.09 3.75 16.60
C GLU A 141 1.51 4.30 16.58
N GLU A 142 2.52 3.43 16.42
CA GLU A 142 3.93 3.86 16.34
C GLU A 142 4.17 4.73 15.09
N ILE A 143 3.64 4.35 13.93
CA ILE A 143 3.72 5.19 12.71
C ILE A 143 3.09 6.56 12.97
N GLY A 144 1.91 6.59 13.60
CA GLY A 144 1.17 7.83 13.87
C GLY A 144 1.90 8.80 14.81
N GLN A 145 2.79 8.30 15.67
CA GLN A 145 3.64 9.14 16.51
C GLN A 145 4.79 9.80 15.71
N MET A 146 5.28 9.14 14.68
CA MET A 146 6.43 9.60 13.88
C MET A 146 6.04 10.37 12.62
N ILE A 147 4.84 10.13 12.08
CA ILE A 147 4.33 10.76 10.87
C ILE A 147 3.11 11.62 11.24
N PRO A 148 3.33 12.93 11.50
CA PRO A 148 2.24 13.87 11.75
C PRO A 148 1.24 13.85 10.59
N ASP A 149 -0.03 14.08 10.92
CA ASP A 149 -1.11 14.21 9.94
C ASP A 149 -1.29 13.00 8.99
N LEU A 150 -0.79 11.81 9.34
CA LEU A 150 -1.00 10.57 8.57
C LEU A 150 -2.49 10.37 8.20
N ASP A 151 -3.38 10.57 9.18
CA ASP A 151 -4.83 10.45 8.99
C ASP A 151 -5.42 11.49 8.00
N ARG A 152 -4.72 12.60 7.79
CA ARG A 152 -5.16 13.67 6.89
C ARG A 152 -4.61 13.53 5.48
N GLN A 153 -3.62 12.67 5.24
CA GLN A 153 -3.05 12.43 3.91
C GLN A 153 -4.11 12.01 2.87
N VAL A 154 -5.17 11.32 3.31
CA VAL A 154 -6.33 10.98 2.45
C VAL A 154 -6.97 12.20 1.79
N TYR A 155 -6.96 13.38 2.42
CA TYR A 155 -7.57 14.57 1.82
C TYR A 155 -6.72 15.13 0.69
N GLY A 156 -5.39 15.09 0.80
CA GLY A 156 -4.49 15.42 -0.31
C GLY A 156 -4.70 14.49 -1.50
N PHE A 157 -4.87 13.20 -1.22
CA PHE A 157 -5.22 12.20 -2.23
C PHE A 157 -6.57 12.48 -2.91
N LEU A 158 -7.60 12.84 -2.14
CA LEU A 158 -8.91 13.18 -2.71
C LEU A 158 -8.89 14.47 -3.53
N ASP A 159 -8.11 15.48 -3.12
CA ASP A 159 -7.95 16.72 -3.86
C ASP A 159 -7.23 16.50 -5.19
N TYR A 160 -6.22 15.62 -5.23
CA TYR A 160 -5.58 15.19 -6.48
C TYR A 160 -6.57 14.57 -7.46
N TRP A 161 -7.38 13.62 -7.00
CA TRP A 161 -8.38 12.99 -7.84
C TRP A 161 -9.51 13.92 -8.25
N LYS A 162 -9.91 14.84 -7.37
CA LYS A 162 -10.86 15.90 -7.69
C LYS A 162 -10.35 16.79 -8.82
N PHE A 163 -9.08 17.20 -8.77
CA PHE A 163 -8.46 17.97 -9.82
C PHE A 163 -8.57 17.25 -11.17
N TRP A 164 -8.07 16.01 -11.27
CA TRP A 164 -8.09 15.24 -12.52
C TRP A 164 -9.50 14.94 -13.03
N TYR A 165 -10.42 14.61 -12.13
CA TYR A 165 -11.84 14.40 -12.48
C TYR A 165 -12.48 15.68 -13.05
N SER A 166 -12.14 16.86 -12.49
CA SER A 166 -12.67 18.15 -12.96
C SER A 166 -12.12 18.57 -14.33
N GLN A 167 -10.93 18.09 -14.71
CA GLN A 167 -10.32 18.37 -16.02
C GLN A 167 -10.99 17.60 -17.17
N GLY A 168 -12.04 16.82 -16.90
CA GLY A 168 -12.72 16.03 -17.92
C GLY A 168 -11.84 14.89 -18.47
N THR A 169 -10.75 14.57 -17.77
CA THR A 169 -9.98 13.36 -18.07
C THR A 169 -10.91 12.16 -17.91
N SER A 170 -10.81 11.19 -18.81
CA SER A 170 -11.53 9.91 -18.72
C SER A 170 -11.01 9.03 -17.59
N ALA A 171 -10.41 9.62 -16.55
CA ALA A 171 -9.89 8.93 -15.40
C ALA A 171 -11.01 8.14 -14.71
N ASP A 172 -10.85 6.83 -14.68
CA ASP A 172 -11.75 5.95 -13.97
C ASP A 172 -11.52 6.12 -12.46
N VAL A 173 -12.46 6.80 -11.80
CA VAL A 173 -12.45 7.04 -10.34
C VAL A 173 -13.41 6.10 -9.59
N THR A 174 -13.93 5.06 -10.25
CA THR A 174 -14.94 4.17 -9.66
C THR A 174 -14.41 3.37 -8.47
N TRP A 175 -13.13 3.03 -8.49
CA TRP A 175 -12.44 2.30 -7.44
C TRP A 175 -12.27 3.12 -6.14
N LEU A 176 -12.29 4.45 -6.19
CA LEU A 176 -12.15 5.31 -5.01
C LEU A 176 -13.21 5.01 -3.95
N ARG A 177 -14.45 4.78 -4.37
CA ARG A 177 -15.53 4.42 -3.45
C ARG A 177 -15.24 3.12 -2.71
N GLY A 178 -14.83 2.08 -3.46
CA GLY A 178 -14.51 0.77 -2.91
C GLY A 178 -13.37 0.87 -1.90
N LEU A 179 -12.29 1.56 -2.29
CA LEU A 179 -11.13 1.79 -1.45
C LEU A 179 -11.49 2.49 -0.13
N LEU A 180 -12.13 3.66 -0.20
CA LEU A 180 -12.46 4.44 0.99
C LEU A 180 -13.41 3.67 1.91
N THR A 181 -14.35 2.91 1.36
CA THR A 181 -15.27 2.07 2.15
C THR A 181 -14.51 1.00 2.92
N GLN A 182 -13.51 0.37 2.30
CA GLN A 182 -12.71 -0.67 2.95
C GLN A 182 -11.78 -0.14 4.06
N ILE A 183 -11.35 1.11 3.96
CA ILE A 183 -10.43 1.73 4.92
C ILE A 183 -11.18 2.44 6.05
N TYR A 184 -12.20 3.24 5.71
CA TYR A 184 -12.85 4.17 6.65
C TYR A 184 -14.31 3.79 6.98
N GLY A 185 -14.85 2.75 6.33
CA GLY A 185 -16.26 2.40 6.43
C GLY A 185 -17.16 3.25 5.53
N ARG A 186 -18.37 2.73 5.27
CA ARG A 186 -19.30 3.29 4.27
C ARG A 186 -19.69 4.74 4.52
N GLU A 187 -20.12 5.07 5.74
CA GLU A 187 -20.64 6.41 6.05
C GLU A 187 -19.53 7.47 6.08
N THR A 188 -18.35 7.11 6.58
CA THR A 188 -17.16 7.97 6.56
C THR A 188 -16.71 8.22 5.12
N ALA A 189 -16.60 7.16 4.31
CA ALA A 189 -16.22 7.27 2.89
C ALA A 189 -17.17 8.18 2.10
N LYS A 190 -18.49 8.03 2.33
CA LYS A 190 -19.52 8.89 1.73
C LYS A 190 -19.34 10.36 2.12
N THR A 191 -19.03 10.61 3.39
CA THR A 191 -18.82 11.96 3.92
C THR A 191 -17.56 12.59 3.32
N MET A 192 -16.44 11.86 3.32
CA MET A 192 -15.17 12.28 2.70
C MET A 192 -15.36 12.64 1.22
N LEU A 193 -16.02 11.78 0.44
CA LEU A 193 -16.28 12.05 -0.99
C LEU A 193 -17.18 13.27 -1.18
N ARG A 194 -18.14 13.52 -0.29
CA ARG A 194 -19.00 14.70 -0.35
C ARG A 194 -18.20 15.97 -0.08
N GLU A 195 -17.37 15.96 0.97
CA GLU A 195 -16.53 17.10 1.37
C GLU A 195 -15.48 17.44 0.29
N ALA A 196 -14.90 16.42 -0.34
CA ALA A 196 -14.00 16.59 -1.48
C ALA A 196 -14.71 17.09 -2.75
N GLY A 197 -16.04 17.17 -2.80
CA GLY A 197 -16.79 17.55 -4.00
C GLY A 197 -16.95 16.42 -5.03
N LEU A 198 -16.63 15.18 -4.66
CA LEU A 198 -16.68 13.96 -5.48
C LEU A 198 -17.99 13.15 -5.28
N LYS A 199 -19.08 13.80 -4.84
CA LYS A 199 -20.36 13.14 -4.52
C LYS A 199 -21.00 12.35 -5.67
N SER A 200 -20.67 12.68 -6.92
CA SER A 200 -21.17 11.99 -8.12
C SER A 200 -20.69 10.54 -8.18
N ILE A 201 -19.48 10.26 -7.68
CA ILE A 201 -18.91 8.92 -7.59
C ILE A 201 -19.81 8.01 -6.74
N TRP A 202 -20.44 8.55 -5.70
CA TRP A 202 -21.37 7.78 -4.88
C TRP A 202 -22.65 7.41 -5.62
N ARG A 203 -23.24 8.37 -6.34
CA ARG A 203 -24.55 8.22 -6.99
C ARG A 203 -24.51 7.30 -8.20
N LYS A 204 -23.44 7.38 -9.00
CA LYS A 204 -23.33 6.66 -10.27
C LYS A 204 -23.35 5.12 -10.11
N TYR A 205 -23.10 4.61 -8.91
CA TYR A 205 -22.94 3.17 -8.66
C TYR A 205 -23.73 2.64 -7.46
N SER A 206 -24.71 3.41 -6.96
CA SER A 206 -25.58 3.00 -5.84
C SER A 206 -26.54 1.86 -6.20
N SER A 207 -26.67 1.50 -7.49
CA SER A 207 -27.58 0.47 -8.01
C SER A 207 -26.95 -0.92 -8.17
N GLU A 208 -25.65 -1.12 -7.91
CA GLU A 208 -24.94 -2.32 -8.41
C GLU A 208 -24.07 -3.11 -7.42
N LEU A 209 -24.04 -2.81 -6.12
CA LEU A 209 -23.31 -3.68 -5.17
C LEU A 209 -24.27 -4.42 -4.23
N PRO A 210 -24.23 -5.78 -4.20
CA PRO A 210 -24.88 -6.54 -3.16
C PRO A 210 -24.26 -6.19 -1.81
N LEU A 211 -25.10 -6.08 -0.79
CA LEU A 211 -24.68 -6.05 0.60
C LEU A 211 -24.04 -7.41 0.91
N THR A 212 -22.72 -7.44 1.05
CA THR A 212 -21.98 -8.55 1.68
C THR A 212 -21.37 -8.03 2.96
#